data_AF-A0A0C9U8Y0-F1
#
_entry.id   AF-A0A0C9U8Y0-F1
#
_cell.length_a   1.000
_cell.length_b   1.000
_cell.length_c   1.000
_cell.angle_alpha   90.00
_cell.angle_beta   90.00
_cell.angle_gamma   90.00
#
_symmetry.space_group_name_H-M   'P 1'
#
loop_
_entity.id
_entity.type
_entity.pdbx_description
1 polymer ?
#
loop_
_entity_poly.entity_id
_entity_poly.type
_entity_poly.pdbx_seq_one_letter_code
_entity_poly.pdbx_strand_id
1 'polypeptide(L)'
;NDGAYGGGVKIVLNCHLVIGSEKAQFVPPEVKRGVIVPKKVIRSLIILGRQQAQICFTLGIPRIAAIAGLYPSSQRASEMLLIGETISVPEAYSQFGFMNKAVPHAQVLPTAFEWAHRIKENSLDAVQETKRALILAQQLGNFEHATIANSYAPEARRADKGKNIKEGLRAFSETREPKWKNPTKL
;
A
#
# COMPACT_ATOMS: atom_id res chain seq x y z
N ASN A 1 2.10 -4.88 -15.68
CA ASN A 1 2.83 -4.41 -16.88
C ASN A 1 1.89 -4.03 -18.00
N ASP A 2 0.69 -4.60 -18.06
CA ASP A 2 -0.41 -4.09 -18.89
C ASP A 2 -1.49 -3.51 -17.98
N GLY A 3 -2.77 -3.85 -18.19
CA GLY A 3 -3.86 -3.44 -17.32
C GLY A 3 -4.12 -4.36 -16.13
N ALA A 4 -4.94 -3.86 -15.20
CA ALA A 4 -5.50 -4.62 -14.08
C ALA A 4 -7.03 -4.57 -14.16
N TYR A 5 -7.66 -5.74 -14.01
CA TYR A 5 -9.11 -5.90 -14.20
C TYR A 5 -9.75 -6.52 -12.96
N GLY A 6 -10.86 -5.95 -12.50
CA GLY A 6 -11.65 -6.38 -11.36
C GLY A 6 -10.81 -6.60 -10.09
N GLY A 7 -10.65 -7.85 -9.68
CA GLY A 7 -9.80 -8.22 -8.55
C GLY A 7 -8.35 -7.70 -8.67
N GLY A 8 -7.82 -7.59 -9.89
CA GLY A 8 -6.51 -6.99 -10.14
C GLY A 8 -6.42 -5.53 -9.70
N VAL A 9 -7.48 -4.74 -9.93
CA VAL A 9 -7.54 -3.33 -9.47
C VAL A 9 -7.50 -3.28 -7.95
N LYS A 10 -8.23 -4.18 -7.27
CA LYS A 10 -8.20 -4.28 -5.80
C LYS A 10 -6.81 -4.64 -5.27
N ILE A 11 -6.06 -5.49 -5.95
CA ILE A 11 -4.68 -5.82 -5.58
C ILE A 11 -3.79 -4.57 -5.70
N VAL A 12 -3.87 -3.87 -6.84
CA VAL A 12 -3.11 -2.64 -7.08
C VAL A 12 -3.40 -1.58 -6.02
N LEU A 13 -4.68 -1.34 -5.72
CA LEU A 13 -5.10 -0.40 -4.69
C LEU A 13 -4.58 -0.78 -3.29
N ASN A 14 -4.29 -2.06 -3.05
CA ASN A 14 -3.72 -2.53 -1.78
C ASN A 14 -2.16 -2.47 -1.72
N CYS A 15 -1.50 -2.12 -2.82
CA CYS A 15 -0.06 -1.90 -2.85
C CYS A 15 0.31 -0.56 -2.18
N HIS A 16 1.48 -0.51 -1.53
CA HIS A 16 2.01 0.74 -0.97
C HIS A 16 2.66 1.61 -2.05
N LEU A 17 3.22 0.94 -3.07
CA LEU A 17 3.87 1.56 -4.22
C LEU A 17 3.35 0.86 -5.48
N VAL A 18 2.99 1.65 -6.49
CA VAL A 18 2.47 1.18 -7.77
C VAL A 18 3.28 1.79 -8.89
N ILE A 19 4.02 0.94 -9.60
CA ILE A 19 4.73 1.27 -10.83
C ILE A 19 4.02 0.55 -11.96
N GLY A 20 3.63 1.27 -13.01
CA GLY A 20 2.88 0.72 -14.13
C GLY A 20 3.47 1.11 -15.48
N SER A 21 3.05 0.38 -16.52
CA SER A 21 3.29 0.81 -17.89
C SER A 21 2.46 2.06 -18.17
N GLU A 22 2.98 2.98 -18.98
CA GLU A 22 2.24 4.12 -19.52
C GLU A 22 0.98 3.73 -20.30
N LYS A 23 0.93 2.47 -20.79
CA LYS A 23 -0.21 1.89 -21.52
C LYS A 23 -1.15 1.06 -20.63
N ALA A 24 -0.94 1.06 -19.32
CA ALA A 24 -1.79 0.31 -18.40
C ALA A 24 -3.22 0.86 -18.38
N GLN A 25 -4.19 -0.02 -18.07
CA GLN A 25 -5.59 0.35 -17.88
C GLN A 25 -6.12 -0.32 -16.61
N PHE A 26 -6.93 0.40 -15.85
CA PHE A 26 -7.53 -0.11 -14.62
C PHE A 26 -9.04 -0.18 -14.80
N VAL A 27 -9.60 -1.39 -14.75
CA VAL A 27 -11.03 -1.59 -15.02
C VAL A 27 -11.67 -2.28 -13.82
N PRO A 28 -12.62 -1.66 -13.12
CA PRO A 28 -13.47 -2.30 -12.12
C PRO A 28 -14.84 -2.68 -12.73
N PRO A 29 -14.96 -3.81 -13.48
CA PRO A 29 -16.19 -4.18 -14.17
C PRO A 29 -17.27 -4.78 -13.26
N GLU A 30 -17.06 -4.84 -11.94
CA GLU A 30 -17.92 -5.56 -11.00
C GLU A 30 -19.38 -5.13 -11.08
N VAL A 31 -19.65 -3.82 -11.06
CA VAL A 31 -21.01 -3.28 -11.15
C VAL A 31 -21.67 -3.57 -12.49
N LYS A 32 -20.90 -3.52 -13.59
CA LYS A 32 -21.38 -3.87 -14.94
C LYS A 32 -21.72 -5.36 -15.09
N ARG A 33 -21.22 -6.20 -14.19
CA ARG A 33 -21.49 -7.65 -14.15
C ARG A 33 -22.44 -8.06 -13.02
N GLY A 34 -23.02 -7.09 -12.29
CA GLY A 34 -23.88 -7.38 -11.14
C GLY A 34 -23.17 -8.09 -9.98
N VAL A 35 -21.84 -8.01 -9.92
CA VAL A 35 -21.02 -8.68 -8.89
C VAL A 35 -20.81 -7.74 -7.71
N ILE A 36 -21.47 -8.03 -6.60
CA ILE A 36 -21.07 -7.50 -5.28
C ILE A 36 -20.10 -8.49 -4.61
N VAL A 37 -19.24 -8.01 -3.70
CA VAL A 37 -18.26 -8.87 -3.00
C VAL A 37 -18.99 -10.12 -2.44
N PRO A 38 -18.70 -11.34 -2.94
CA PRO A 38 -19.53 -12.50 -2.61
C PRO A 38 -19.41 -12.85 -1.13
N LYS A 39 -20.53 -13.01 -0.41
CA LYS A 39 -20.55 -13.42 1.00
C LYS A 39 -19.74 -14.70 1.27
N LYS A 40 -19.65 -15.61 0.29
CA LYS A 40 -18.86 -16.85 0.36
C LYS A 40 -17.35 -16.60 0.38
N VAL A 41 -16.86 -15.58 -0.33
CA VAL A 41 -15.45 -15.16 -0.32
C VAL A 41 -15.11 -14.58 1.05
N ILE A 42 -15.96 -13.70 1.59
CA ILE A 42 -15.79 -13.11 2.92
C ILE A 42 -15.70 -14.23 3.98
N ARG A 43 -16.64 -15.18 3.98
CA ARG A 43 -16.66 -16.30 4.94
C ARG A 43 -15.43 -17.20 4.83
N SER A 44 -14.95 -17.49 3.62
CA SER A 44 -13.76 -18.32 3.42
C SER A 44 -12.48 -17.62 3.92
N LEU A 45 -12.40 -16.29 3.79
CA LEU A 45 -11.28 -15.50 4.29
C LEU A 45 -11.26 -15.37 5.81
N ILE A 46 -12.44 -15.30 6.45
CA ILE A 46 -12.59 -15.40 7.92
C ILE A 46 -12.06 -16.77 8.40
N ILE A 47 -12.53 -17.85 7.78
CA ILE A 47 -12.19 -19.23 8.18
C ILE A 47 -10.70 -19.53 7.99
N LEU A 48 -10.08 -19.00 6.93
CA LEU A 48 -8.64 -19.20 6.67
C LEU A 48 -7.72 -18.33 7.55
N GLY A 49 -8.24 -17.61 8.55
CA GLY A 49 -7.45 -16.70 9.40
C GLY A 49 -6.83 -15.54 8.62
N ARG A 50 -7.23 -15.33 7.36
CA ARG A 50 -6.71 -14.29 6.48
C ARG A 50 -7.52 -13.01 6.66
N GLN A 51 -7.54 -12.47 7.88
CA GLN A 51 -8.16 -11.17 8.14
C GLN A 51 -7.65 -10.11 7.16
N GLN A 52 -6.36 -10.14 6.81
CA GLN A 52 -5.75 -9.27 5.79
C GLN A 52 -6.32 -9.42 4.38
N ALA A 53 -6.74 -10.62 3.96
CA ALA A 53 -7.34 -10.81 2.64
C ALA A 53 -8.80 -10.32 2.63
N GLN A 54 -9.56 -10.55 3.70
CA GLN A 54 -10.91 -10.01 3.85
C GLN A 54 -10.90 -8.48 3.87
N ILE A 55 -9.90 -7.92 4.54
CA ILE A 55 -9.53 -6.50 4.50
C ILE A 55 -9.18 -6.09 3.08
N CYS A 56 -8.32 -6.77 2.31
CA CYS A 56 -8.00 -6.33 0.94
C CYS A 56 -9.21 -6.31 -0.02
N PHE A 57 -10.13 -7.28 0.08
CA PHE A 57 -11.30 -7.38 -0.81
C PHE A 57 -12.43 -6.40 -0.43
N THR A 58 -12.63 -6.15 0.87
CA THR A 58 -13.65 -5.23 1.37
C THR A 58 -13.11 -3.80 1.50
N LEU A 59 -11.85 -3.62 1.89
CA LEU A 59 -11.14 -2.33 2.01
C LEU A 59 -10.61 -1.78 0.69
N GLY A 60 -10.67 -2.51 -0.43
CA GLY A 60 -10.39 -1.92 -1.74
C GLY A 60 -11.22 -0.65 -1.96
N ILE A 61 -12.49 -0.68 -1.52
CA ILE A 61 -13.44 0.44 -1.57
C ILE A 61 -13.03 1.60 -0.60
N PRO A 62 -12.81 1.36 0.70
CA PRO A 62 -12.23 2.31 1.66
C PRO A 62 -10.85 2.89 1.32
N ARG A 63 -9.96 2.11 0.69
CA ARG A 63 -8.60 2.56 0.37
C ARG A 63 -8.56 3.52 -0.80
N ILE A 64 -9.53 3.43 -1.72
CA ILE A 64 -9.76 4.47 -2.74
C ILE A 64 -10.18 5.77 -2.06
N ALA A 65 -11.06 5.71 -1.06
CA ALA A 65 -11.48 6.89 -0.30
C ALA A 65 -10.32 7.51 0.51
N ALA A 66 -9.33 6.72 0.92
CA ALA A 66 -8.14 7.22 1.60
C ALA A 66 -7.08 7.80 0.65
N ILE A 67 -6.81 7.14 -0.49
CA ILE A 67 -5.83 7.58 -1.48
C ILE A 67 -6.29 8.85 -2.21
N ALA A 68 -7.59 8.98 -2.49
CA ALA A 68 -8.19 10.19 -3.06
C ALA A 68 -8.48 11.32 -2.04
N GLY A 69 -7.91 11.23 -0.83
CA GLY A 69 -8.08 12.23 0.24
C GLY A 69 -9.32 12.03 1.10
N LEU A 70 -9.11 11.45 2.29
CA LEU A 70 -9.92 11.51 3.53
C LEU A 70 -11.45 11.25 3.46
N TYR A 71 -11.85 10.07 3.99
CA TYR A 71 -13.17 9.70 4.55
C TYR A 71 -14.37 9.64 3.55
N PRO A 72 -15.42 8.86 3.87
CA PRO A 72 -15.90 7.71 3.11
C PRO A 72 -16.87 8.10 2.00
N SER A 73 -16.37 8.75 0.94
CA SER A 73 -16.96 8.81 -0.41
C SER A 73 -16.35 9.98 -1.19
N SER A 74 -15.08 9.87 -1.58
CA SER A 74 -14.59 10.79 -2.61
C SER A 74 -15.49 10.59 -3.83
N GLN A 75 -16.04 11.68 -4.39
CA GLN A 75 -16.92 11.60 -5.57
C GLN A 75 -16.26 10.80 -6.70
N ARG A 76 -14.92 10.89 -6.80
CA ARG A 76 -14.08 10.09 -7.68
C ARG A 76 -14.10 8.59 -7.35
N ALA A 77 -13.97 8.19 -6.08
CA ALA A 77 -14.10 6.78 -5.71
C ALA A 77 -15.47 6.22 -6.10
N SER A 78 -16.53 6.99 -5.83
CA SER A 78 -17.89 6.65 -6.22
C SER A 78 -18.04 6.56 -7.73
N GLU A 79 -17.51 7.52 -8.49
CA GLU A 79 -17.47 7.50 -9.96
C GLU A 79 -16.81 6.21 -10.47
N MET A 80 -15.61 5.90 -10.01
CA MET A 80 -14.90 4.67 -10.40
C MET A 80 -15.71 3.41 -10.09
N LEU A 81 -16.25 3.29 -8.88
CA LEU A 81 -16.87 2.05 -8.40
C LEU A 81 -18.31 1.87 -8.89
N LEU A 82 -19.07 2.95 -9.07
CA LEU A 82 -20.47 2.91 -9.47
C LEU A 82 -20.64 2.92 -11.00
N ILE A 83 -19.74 3.61 -11.73
CA ILE A 83 -19.77 3.63 -13.20
C ILE A 83 -19.02 2.43 -13.76
N GLY A 84 -17.93 1.98 -13.11
CA GLY A 84 -17.15 0.81 -13.55
C GLY A 84 -16.49 1.02 -14.91
N GLU A 85 -16.07 2.25 -15.21
CA GLU A 85 -15.35 2.61 -16.44
C GLU A 85 -13.86 2.35 -16.36
N THR A 86 -13.23 2.31 -17.54
CA THR A 86 -11.80 2.11 -17.67
C THR A 86 -11.07 3.38 -17.26
N ILE A 87 -10.13 3.24 -16.34
CA ILE A 87 -9.26 4.31 -15.87
C ILE A 87 -7.91 4.21 -16.57
N SER A 88 -7.52 5.32 -17.18
CA SER A 88 -6.23 5.52 -17.83
C SER A 88 -5.12 5.83 -16.83
N VAL A 89 -3.87 5.70 -17.26
CA VAL A 89 -2.69 6.05 -16.44
C VAL A 89 -2.69 7.51 -15.96
N PRO A 90 -2.98 8.52 -16.81
CA PRO A 90 -3.04 9.90 -16.34
C PRO A 90 -4.06 10.11 -15.22
N GLU A 91 -5.23 9.45 -15.30
CA GLU A 91 -6.25 9.51 -14.25
C GLU A 91 -5.78 8.81 -12.98
N ALA A 92 -5.23 7.59 -13.11
CA ALA A 92 -4.67 6.83 -11.98
C ALA A 92 -3.58 7.60 -11.22
N TYR A 93 -2.76 8.36 -11.95
CA TYR A 93 -1.67 9.16 -11.39
C TYR A 93 -2.16 10.49 -10.78
N SER A 94 -2.94 11.28 -11.52
CA SER A 94 -3.27 12.66 -11.13
C SER A 94 -4.62 12.82 -10.43
N GLN A 95 -5.66 12.09 -10.85
CA GLN A 95 -7.01 12.27 -10.33
C GLN A 95 -7.26 11.36 -9.13
N PHE A 96 -6.85 10.10 -9.22
CA PHE A 96 -7.07 9.11 -8.18
C PHE A 96 -5.89 8.96 -7.22
N GLY A 97 -4.66 9.21 -7.68
CA GLY A 97 -3.45 9.20 -6.85
C GLY A 97 -2.96 7.81 -6.40
N PHE A 98 -3.44 6.71 -7.02
CA PHE A 98 -3.02 5.35 -6.64
C PHE A 98 -1.82 4.81 -7.44
N MET A 99 -1.35 5.54 -8.45
CA MET A 99 -0.13 5.20 -9.20
C MET A 99 1.01 6.16 -8.86
N ASN A 100 2.18 5.62 -8.50
CA ASN A 100 3.36 6.43 -8.15
C ASN A 100 4.25 6.76 -9.35
N LYS A 101 4.36 5.87 -10.34
CA LYS A 101 5.20 6.09 -11.53
C LYS A 101 4.71 5.32 -12.74
N ALA A 102 4.59 6.01 -13.87
CA ALA A 102 4.37 5.41 -15.18
C ALA A 102 5.69 5.34 -15.96
N VAL A 103 5.98 4.21 -16.59
CA VAL A 103 7.21 3.98 -17.37
C VAL A 103 6.88 3.21 -18.66
N PRO A 104 7.78 3.19 -19.67
CA PRO A 104 7.62 2.29 -20.81
C PRO A 104 7.50 0.83 -20.36
N HIS A 105 6.72 0.01 -21.08
CA HIS A 105 6.42 -1.38 -20.67
C HIS A 105 7.68 -2.20 -20.33
N ALA A 106 8.74 -2.10 -21.13
CA ALA A 106 9.99 -2.81 -20.90
C ALA A 106 10.72 -2.37 -19.61
N GLN A 107 10.43 -1.18 -19.09
CA GLN A 107 11.09 -0.61 -17.91
C GLN A 107 10.31 -0.84 -16.60
N VAL A 108 9.11 -1.43 -16.64
CA VAL A 108 8.29 -1.62 -15.43
C VAL A 108 9.04 -2.47 -14.39
N LEU A 109 9.53 -3.65 -14.78
CA LEU A 109 10.27 -4.52 -13.87
C LEU A 109 11.63 -3.93 -13.45
N PRO A 110 12.48 -3.41 -14.37
CA PRO A 110 13.71 -2.72 -13.97
C PRO A 110 13.49 -1.63 -12.93
N THR A 111 12.49 -0.77 -13.13
CA THR A 111 12.16 0.33 -12.20
C THR A 111 11.66 -0.22 -10.85
N ALA A 112 10.86 -1.29 -10.86
CA ALA A 112 10.40 -1.93 -9.63
C ALA A 112 11.56 -2.53 -8.82
N PHE A 113 12.54 -3.16 -9.48
CA PHE A 113 13.74 -3.66 -8.82
C PHE A 113 14.62 -2.52 -8.29
N GLU A 114 14.80 -1.45 -9.07
CA GLU A 114 15.51 -0.24 -8.61
C GLU A 114 14.90 0.30 -7.32
N TRP A 115 13.57 0.44 -7.25
CA TRP A 115 12.90 0.92 -6.04
C TRP A 115 13.03 -0.07 -4.88
N ALA A 116 12.95 -1.37 -5.14
CA ALA A 116 13.19 -2.39 -4.12
C ALA A 116 14.63 -2.31 -3.57
N HIS A 117 15.62 -2.06 -4.43
CA HIS A 117 17.01 -1.83 -4.02
C HIS A 117 17.14 -0.59 -3.15
N ARG A 118 16.55 0.54 -3.55
CA ARG A 118 16.53 1.78 -2.75
C ARG A 118 15.86 1.59 -1.39
N ILE A 119 14.80 0.79 -1.32
CA ILE A 119 14.16 0.45 -0.03
C ILE A 119 15.13 -0.37 0.84
N LYS A 120 15.86 -1.32 0.25
CA LYS A 120 16.85 -2.17 0.94
C LYS A 120 18.06 -1.39 1.45
N GLU A 121 18.39 -0.26 0.83
CA GLU A 121 19.46 0.66 1.29
C GLU A 121 19.10 1.38 2.59
N ASN A 122 17.85 1.34 3.04
CA ASN A 122 17.42 1.89 4.32
C ASN A 122 17.50 0.86 5.45
N SER A 123 17.34 1.32 6.69
CA SER A 123 17.16 0.44 7.84
C SER A 123 15.90 -0.42 7.65
N LEU A 124 16.08 -1.74 7.47
CA LEU A 124 14.97 -2.68 7.31
C LEU A 124 14.03 -2.72 8.53
N ASP A 125 14.54 -2.39 9.73
CA ASP A 125 13.71 -2.22 10.93
C ASP A 125 12.73 -1.06 10.75
N ALA A 126 13.26 0.10 10.35
CA ALA A 126 12.47 1.30 10.15
C ALA A 126 11.45 1.13 9.01
N VAL A 127 11.87 0.53 7.89
CA VAL A 127 10.97 0.24 6.75
C VAL A 127 9.78 -0.62 7.17
N GLN A 128 10.03 -1.66 7.96
CA GLN A 128 8.96 -2.55 8.44
C GLN A 128 8.03 -1.86 9.42
N GLU A 129 8.56 -1.08 10.37
CA GLU A 129 7.76 -0.31 11.32
C GLU A 129 6.94 0.78 10.64
N THR A 130 7.52 1.51 9.67
CA THR A 130 6.77 2.48 8.85
C THR A 130 5.64 1.79 8.09
N LYS A 131 5.91 0.64 7.47
CA LYS A 131 4.87 -0.13 6.78
C LYS A 131 3.76 -0.57 7.73
N ARG A 132 4.10 -1.03 8.94
CA ARG A 132 3.12 -1.41 9.96
C ARG A 132 2.25 -0.22 10.37
N ALA A 133 2.86 0.93 10.65
CA ALA A 133 2.15 2.15 11.02
C ALA A 133 1.16 2.60 9.92
N LEU A 134 1.58 2.54 8.64
CA LEU A 134 0.70 2.85 7.51
C LEU A 134 -0.51 1.90 7.43
N ILE A 135 -0.29 0.60 7.65
CA ILE A 135 -1.38 -0.39 7.68
C ILE A 135 -2.32 -0.15 8.86
N LEU A 136 -1.80 0.14 10.05
CA LEU A 136 -2.61 0.42 11.23
C LEU A 136 -3.44 1.69 11.06
N ALA A 137 -2.87 2.74 10.49
CA ALA A 137 -3.59 3.97 10.15
C ALA A 137 -4.79 3.69 9.24
N GLN A 138 -4.59 2.82 8.25
CA GLN A 138 -5.67 2.41 7.35
C GLN A 138 -6.74 1.56 8.05
N GLN A 139 -6.34 0.64 8.93
CA GLN A 139 -7.27 -0.26 9.61
C GLN A 139 -8.14 0.46 10.65
N LEU A 140 -7.55 1.42 11.37
CA LEU A 140 -8.21 2.12 12.46
C LEU A 140 -8.98 3.35 11.99
N GLY A 141 -8.65 3.91 10.81
CA GLY A 141 -9.29 5.12 10.28
C GLY A 141 -9.06 6.37 11.13
N ASN A 142 -8.19 6.29 12.15
CA ASN A 142 -7.84 7.35 13.07
C ASN A 142 -6.31 7.37 13.21
N PHE A 143 -5.69 8.44 12.71
CA PHE A 143 -4.24 8.57 12.67
C PHE A 143 -3.61 8.70 14.05
N GLU A 144 -4.27 9.38 14.99
CA GLU A 144 -3.77 9.56 16.36
C GLU A 144 -3.75 8.22 17.09
N HIS A 145 -4.86 7.49 17.07
CA HIS A 145 -4.94 6.16 17.65
C HIS A 145 -3.96 5.18 17.00
N ALA A 146 -3.82 5.21 15.68
CA ALA A 146 -2.85 4.37 14.99
C ALA A 146 -1.40 4.68 15.37
N THR A 147 -1.07 5.96 15.54
CA THR A 147 0.27 6.40 15.96
C THR A 147 0.58 5.95 17.38
N ILE A 148 -0.37 6.13 18.30
CA ILE A 148 -0.25 5.67 19.69
C ILE A 148 -0.10 4.14 19.72
N ALA A 149 -0.99 3.41 19.04
CA ALA A 149 -0.98 1.95 18.99
C ALA A 149 0.33 1.40 18.42
N ASN A 150 0.85 2.00 17.35
CA ASN A 150 2.13 1.58 16.78
C ASN A 150 3.30 1.89 17.72
N SER A 151 3.38 3.11 18.26
CA SER A 151 4.48 3.55 19.13
C SER A 151 4.62 2.70 20.40
N TYR A 152 3.50 2.25 20.98
CA TYR A 152 3.53 1.42 22.17
C TYR A 152 3.65 -0.08 21.89
N ALA A 153 3.61 -0.50 20.62
CA ALA A 153 3.70 -1.91 20.23
C ALA A 153 5.05 -2.53 20.64
N PRO A 154 5.09 -3.80 21.08
CA PRO A 154 6.33 -4.50 21.40
C PRO A 154 7.37 -4.47 20.27
N GLU A 155 6.91 -4.49 19.02
CA GLU A 155 7.70 -4.43 17.79
C GLU A 155 8.42 -3.09 17.64
N ALA A 156 7.68 -1.98 17.73
CA ALA A 156 8.24 -0.63 17.72
C ALA A 156 9.26 -0.41 18.84
N ARG A 157 8.93 -0.85 20.06
CA ARG A 157 9.86 -0.78 21.21
C ARG A 157 11.15 -1.58 20.98
N ARG A 158 11.10 -2.68 20.23
CA ARG A 158 12.28 -3.48 19.85
C ARG A 158 13.10 -2.74 18.80
N ALA A 159 12.47 -2.13 17.80
CA ALA A 159 13.14 -1.31 16.79
C ALA A 159 13.87 -0.10 17.41
N ASP A 160 13.23 0.61 18.34
CA ASP A 160 13.77 1.78 19.04
C ASP A 160 14.96 1.46 19.95
N LYS A 161 15.04 0.22 20.44
CA LYS A 161 16.18 -0.29 21.22
C LYS A 161 17.20 -1.01 20.35
N GLY A 162 16.91 -1.14 19.04
CA GLY A 162 17.68 -1.89 18.08
C GLY A 162 19.07 -1.30 17.82
N LYS A 163 19.88 -2.05 17.07
CA LYS A 163 21.24 -1.60 16.70
C LYS A 163 21.19 -0.56 15.57
N ASN A 164 20.18 -0.61 14.71
CA ASN A 164 20.08 0.23 13.53
C ASN A 164 19.74 1.68 13.86
N ILE A 165 18.88 1.96 14.85
CA ILE A 165 18.61 3.34 15.27
C ILE A 165 19.88 4.02 15.82
N LYS A 166 20.68 3.30 16.62
CA LYS A 166 21.97 3.80 17.14
C LYS A 166 22.98 4.07 16.02
N GLU A 167 23.03 3.18 15.02
CA GLU A 167 23.91 3.34 13.86
C GLU A 167 23.46 4.51 12.97
N GLY A 168 22.15 4.63 12.71
CA GLY A 168 21.61 5.72 11.89
C GLY A 168 21.88 7.09 12.50
N LEU A 169 21.63 7.25 13.80
CA LEU A 169 21.93 8.50 14.53
C LEU A 169 23.43 8.82 14.53
N ARG A 170 24.29 7.81 14.68
CA ARG A 170 25.75 7.97 14.64
C ARG A 170 26.23 8.37 13.25
N ALA A 171 25.80 7.65 12.21
CA ALA A 171 26.17 7.92 10.83
C ALA A 171 25.76 9.33 10.39
N PHE A 172 24.57 9.77 10.82
CA PHE A 172 24.09 11.14 10.61
C PHE A 172 24.99 12.17 11.29
N SER A 173 25.35 11.95 12.57
CA SER A 173 26.27 12.84 13.30
C SER A 173 27.70 12.84 12.72
N GLU A 174 28.16 11.73 12.15
CA GLU A 174 29.49 11.55 11.57
C GLU A 174 29.54 11.91 10.08
N THR A 175 28.43 12.37 9.49
CA THR A 175 28.30 12.72 8.05
C THR A 175 28.80 11.61 7.12
N ARG A 176 28.42 10.36 7.42
CA ARG A 176 28.79 9.19 6.62
C ARG A 176 27.59 8.32 6.32
N GLU A 177 27.75 7.42 5.37
CA GLU A 177 26.73 6.41 5.08
C GLU A 177 26.57 5.42 6.26
N PRO A 178 25.32 5.07 6.63
CA PRO A 178 25.03 4.12 7.68
C PRO A 178 25.32 2.67 7.25
N LYS A 179 25.87 1.88 8.17
CA LYS A 179 26.10 0.44 7.94
C LYS A 179 25.04 -0.38 8.67
N TRP A 180 23.91 -0.58 8.00
CA TRP A 180 22.78 -1.31 8.58
C TRP A 180 23.14 -2.76 8.94
N LYS A 181 22.63 -3.19 10.08
CA LYS A 181 22.73 -4.56 10.59
C LYS A 181 21.42 -5.29 10.32
N ASN A 182 21.45 -6.61 10.45
CA ASN A 182 20.26 -7.44 10.35
C ASN A 182 19.12 -6.89 11.21
N PRO A 183 17.89 -6.89 10.69
CA PRO A 183 16.76 -6.33 11.39
C PRO A 183 16.51 -7.09 12.70
N THR A 184 16.05 -6.35 13.70
CA THR A 184 15.49 -6.90 14.92
C THR A 184 14.24 -7.69 14.56
N LYS A 185 13.99 -8.82 15.22
CA LYS A 185 12.75 -9.58 14.99
C LYS A 185 11.56 -8.74 15.46
N LEU A 186 10.79 -8.22 14.51
CA LEU A 186 9.52 -7.56 14.73
C LEU A 186 8.44 -8.63 14.86
#